data_AF-A0A412QAB2-F1
#
_entry.id   AF-A0A412QAB2-F1
#
_cell.length_a   1.000
_cell.length_b   1.000
_cell.length_c   1.000
_cell.angle_alpha   90.00
_cell.angle_beta   90.00
_cell.angle_gamma   90.00
#
_symmetry.space_group_name_H-M   'P 1'
#
loop_
_entity.id
_entity.type
_entity.pdbx_description
1 polymer ?
#
loop_
_entity_poly.entity_id
_entity_poly.type
_entity_poly.pdbx_seq_one_letter_code
_entity_poly.pdbx_strand_id
1 'polypeptide(L)'
;KSPLEEWIYYLNTGEIPSTATAPGLEEARERLKLDSMTKDELAAYYRHLDNIVILRDNINTEREEGRAEGIEEGLNKGREEEKRENARNLKKLGVAVDIISQATGLSKEEIEKL
;
A
#
# COMPACT_ATOMS: atom_id res chain seq x y z
N LYS A 1 10.79 -15.18 -47.52
CA LYS A 1 10.41 -16.46 -46.88
C LYS A 1 8.89 -16.53 -46.92
N SER A 2 8.32 -17.68 -47.26
CA SER A 2 6.88 -17.86 -47.22
C SER A 2 6.43 -18.12 -45.76
N PRO A 3 5.19 -17.78 -45.38
CA PRO A 3 4.66 -18.09 -44.06
C PRO A 3 4.79 -19.57 -43.67
N LEU A 4 4.67 -20.49 -44.63
CA LEU A 4 4.82 -21.93 -44.40
C LEU A 4 6.26 -22.31 -44.02
N GLU A 5 7.27 -21.69 -44.64
CA GLU A 5 8.68 -21.92 -44.30
C GLU A 5 9.00 -21.47 -42.87
N GLU A 6 8.38 -20.38 -42.41
CA GLU A 6 8.55 -19.89 -41.04
C GLU A 6 7.90 -20.84 -40.02
N TRP A 7 6.72 -21.40 -40.34
CA TRP A 7 6.10 -22.43 -39.51
C TRP A 7 6.92 -23.73 -39.47
N ILE A 8 7.45 -24.19 -40.61
CA ILE A 8 8.31 -25.37 -40.68
C ILE A 8 9.60 -25.14 -39.87
N TYR A 9 10.18 -23.95 -39.94
CA TYR A 9 11.36 -23.59 -39.15
C TYR A 9 11.06 -23.74 -37.66
N TYR A 10 10.01 -23.09 -37.17
CA TYR A 10 9.60 -23.17 -35.77
C TYR A 10 9.32 -24.62 -35.33
N LEU A 11 8.59 -25.41 -36.11
CA LEU A 11 8.28 -26.80 -35.75
C LEU A 11 9.52 -27.71 -35.69
N ASN A 12 10.56 -27.39 -36.46
CA ASN A 12 11.80 -28.16 -36.48
C ASN A 12 12.82 -27.71 -35.42
N THR A 13 12.87 -26.42 -35.11
CA THR A 13 13.89 -25.84 -34.21
C THR A 13 13.37 -25.47 -32.83
N GLY A 14 12.05 -25.29 -32.69
CA GLY A 14 11.42 -24.72 -31.50
C GLY A 14 11.59 -23.21 -31.37
N GLU A 15 12.28 -22.55 -32.30
CA GLU A 15 12.60 -21.11 -32.22
C GLU A 15 11.74 -20.29 -33.18
N ILE A 16 11.24 -19.14 -32.71
CA ILE A 16 10.51 -18.17 -33.52
C ILE A 16 11.37 -16.91 -33.69
N PRO A 17 12.02 -16.68 -34.86
CA PRO A 17 12.84 -15.48 -35.09
C PRO A 17 12.04 -14.19 -34.98
N SER A 18 12.63 -13.11 -34.44
CA SER A 18 11.96 -11.79 -34.29
C SER A 18 11.50 -11.17 -35.61
N THR A 19 12.03 -11.67 -36.73
CA THR A 19 11.69 -11.26 -38.10
C THR A 19 10.58 -12.10 -38.74
N ALA A 20 10.05 -13.12 -38.05
CA ALA A 20 8.95 -13.94 -38.55
C ALA A 20 7.68 -13.09 -38.70
N THR A 21 7.01 -13.25 -39.84
CA THR A 21 5.80 -12.49 -40.24
C THR A 21 4.60 -13.39 -40.50
N ALA A 22 4.78 -14.72 -40.42
CA ALA A 22 3.70 -15.66 -40.63
C ALA A 22 2.54 -15.39 -39.64
N PRO A 23 1.29 -15.35 -40.14
CA PRO A 23 0.12 -15.16 -39.28
C PRO A 23 0.11 -16.15 -38.12
N GLY A 24 -0.08 -15.64 -36.90
CA GLY A 24 -0.14 -16.44 -35.66
C GLY A 24 1.22 -16.74 -35.00
N LEU A 25 2.36 -16.64 -35.70
CA LEU A 25 3.67 -16.87 -35.07
C LEU A 25 4.03 -15.77 -34.06
N GLU A 26 3.54 -14.55 -34.25
CA GLU A 26 3.74 -13.47 -33.27
C GLU A 26 3.01 -13.78 -31.96
N GLU A 27 1.76 -14.23 -32.03
CA GLU A 27 1.00 -14.63 -30.84
C GLU A 27 1.62 -15.88 -30.17
N ALA A 28 2.09 -16.84 -30.96
CA ALA A 28 2.81 -18.00 -30.44
C ALA A 28 4.11 -17.59 -29.71
N ARG A 29 4.86 -16.62 -30.26
CA ARG A 29 6.07 -16.08 -29.63
C ARG A 29 5.77 -15.44 -28.28
N GLU A 30 4.70 -14.65 -28.19
CA GLU A 30 4.29 -14.03 -26.93
C GLU A 30 3.91 -15.09 -25.89
N ARG A 31 3.16 -16.13 -26.28
CA ARG A 31 2.75 -17.22 -25.38
C ARG A 31 3.91 -18.09 -24.91
N LEU A 32 4.90 -18.33 -25.77
CA LEU A 32 6.05 -19.20 -25.49
C LEU A 32 7.21 -18.45 -24.82
N LYS A 33 7.07 -17.14 -24.60
CA LYS A 33 8.16 -16.30 -24.08
C LYS A 33 8.70 -16.83 -22.75
N LEU A 34 7.84 -17.32 -21.86
CA LEU A 34 8.24 -17.93 -20.59
C LEU A 34 8.97 -19.26 -20.77
N ASP A 35 8.51 -20.11 -21.69
CA ASP A 35 9.13 -21.41 -21.98
C ASP A 35 10.49 -21.27 -22.69
N SER A 36 10.67 -20.17 -23.44
CA SER A 36 11.92 -19.83 -24.11
C SER A 36 12.95 -19.15 -23.20
N MET A 37 12.58 -18.80 -21.96
CA MET A 37 13.52 -18.16 -21.02
C MET A 37 14.57 -19.15 -20.53
N THR A 38 15.79 -18.66 -20.37
CA THR A 38 16.81 -19.37 -19.60
C THR A 38 16.38 -19.50 -18.13
N LYS A 39 17.00 -20.43 -17.39
CA LYS A 39 16.73 -20.59 -15.95
C LYS A 39 16.95 -19.29 -15.17
N ASP A 40 17.97 -18.51 -15.55
CA ASP A 40 18.30 -17.25 -14.89
C ASP A 40 17.29 -16.15 -15.20
N GLU A 41 16.84 -16.04 -16.45
CA GLU A 41 15.79 -15.11 -16.85
C GLU A 41 14.45 -15.45 -16.19
N LEU A 42 14.08 -16.73 -16.16
CA LEU A 42 12.85 -17.19 -15.51
C LEU A 42 12.89 -16.91 -14.00
N ALA A 43 14.04 -17.17 -13.34
CA ALA A 43 14.21 -16.85 -11.93
C ALA A 43 14.16 -15.33 -11.66
N ALA A 44 14.72 -14.51 -12.55
CA ALA A 44 14.63 -13.05 -12.44
C ALA A 44 13.20 -12.55 -12.62
N TYR A 45 12.44 -13.14 -13.55
CA TYR A 45 11.03 -12.84 -13.77
C TYR A 45 10.18 -13.14 -12.54
N TYR A 46 10.29 -14.35 -11.96
CA TYR A 46 9.53 -14.70 -10.76
C TYR A 46 9.93 -13.85 -9.55
N ARG A 47 11.22 -13.56 -9.35
CA ARG A 47 11.65 -12.61 -8.29
C ARG A 47 11.03 -11.23 -8.48
N HIS A 48 10.94 -10.74 -9.72
CA HIS A 48 10.30 -9.47 -10.00
C HIS A 48 8.81 -9.47 -9.67
N LEU A 49 8.09 -10.54 -10.04
CA LEU A 49 6.68 -10.70 -9.67
C LEU A 49 6.49 -10.77 -8.16
N ASP A 50 7.30 -11.57 -7.45
CA ASP A 50 7.26 -11.66 -6.00
C ASP A 50 7.50 -10.30 -5.35
N ASN A 51 8.51 -9.55 -5.82
CA ASN A 51 8.78 -8.21 -5.35
C ASN A 51 7.58 -7.26 -5.56
N ILE A 52 6.89 -7.33 -6.71
CA ILE A 52 5.68 -6.51 -6.95
C ILE A 52 4.58 -6.86 -5.97
N VAL A 53 4.30 -8.16 -5.76
CA VAL A 53 3.25 -8.62 -4.86
C VAL A 53 3.57 -8.20 -3.43
N ILE A 54 4.79 -8.46 -2.96
CA ILE A 54 5.25 -8.06 -1.62
C ILE A 54 5.15 -6.55 -1.43
N LEU A 55 5.62 -5.75 -2.40
CA LEU A 55 5.54 -4.29 -2.32
C LEU A 55 4.09 -3.81 -2.22
N ARG A 56 3.18 -4.40 -3.00
CA ARG A 56 1.76 -4.04 -2.95
C ARG A 56 1.16 -4.35 -1.58
N ASP A 57 1.45 -5.52 -1.03
CA ASP A 57 0.90 -5.95 0.25
C ASP A 57 1.48 -5.12 1.41
N ASN A 58 2.77 -4.78 1.35
CA ASN A 58 3.39 -3.83 2.29
C ASN A 58 2.72 -2.46 2.21
N ILE A 59 2.52 -1.89 1.01
CA ILE A 59 1.86 -0.58 0.86
C ILE A 59 0.45 -0.58 1.45
N ASN A 60 -0.31 -1.66 1.27
CA ASN A 60 -1.65 -1.77 1.85
C ASN A 60 -1.60 -1.83 3.37
N THR A 61 -0.72 -2.66 3.92
CA THR A 61 -0.55 -2.82 5.38
C THR A 61 -0.15 -1.49 6.03
N GLU A 62 0.89 -0.82 5.51
CA GLU A 62 1.38 0.46 6.03
C GLU A 62 0.32 1.57 5.94
N ARG A 63 -0.53 1.56 4.90
CA ARG A 63 -1.63 2.52 4.77
C ARG A 63 -2.74 2.26 5.79
N GLU A 64 -3.05 0.99 6.06
CA GLU A 64 -4.05 0.61 7.06
C GLU A 64 -3.57 0.97 8.47
N GLU A 65 -2.31 0.66 8.80
CA GLU A 65 -1.69 1.02 10.08
C GLU A 65 -1.63 2.54 10.25
N GLY A 66 -1.09 3.28 9.28
CA GLY A 66 -1.02 4.74 9.36
C GLY A 66 -2.39 5.41 9.46
N ARG A 67 -3.45 4.82 8.86
CA ARG A 67 -4.82 5.30 9.04
C ARG A 67 -5.34 5.02 10.45
N ALA A 68 -5.09 3.82 10.98
CA ALA A 68 -5.51 3.44 12.31
C ALA A 68 -4.85 4.32 13.38
N GLU A 69 -3.52 4.49 13.30
CA GLU A 69 -2.75 5.37 14.17
C GLU A 69 -3.22 6.82 14.08
N GLY A 70 -3.45 7.33 12.86
CA GLY A 70 -3.93 8.70 12.66
C GLY A 70 -5.34 8.94 13.24
N ILE A 71 -6.22 7.94 13.18
CA ILE A 71 -7.55 8.02 13.82
C ILE A 71 -7.42 8.01 15.34
N GLU A 72 -6.61 7.12 15.90
CA GLU A 72 -6.40 7.02 17.34
C GLU A 72 -5.77 8.30 17.90
N GLU A 73 -4.70 8.80 17.27
CA GLU A 73 -4.06 10.04 17.66
C GLU A 73 -5.02 11.24 17.55
N GLY A 74 -5.81 11.30 16.47
CA GLY A 74 -6.83 12.32 16.27
C GLY A 74 -7.92 12.30 17.35
N LEU A 75 -8.42 11.12 17.71
CA LEU A 75 -9.42 10.96 18.77
C LEU A 75 -8.87 11.35 20.14
N ASN A 76 -7.63 10.94 20.45
CA ASN A 76 -6.99 11.26 21.73
C ASN A 76 -6.71 12.76 21.85
N LYS A 77 -6.17 13.39 20.80
CA LYS A 77 -5.96 14.85 20.78
C LYS A 77 -7.28 15.61 20.89
N GLY A 78 -8.31 15.20 20.14
CA GLY A 78 -9.63 15.83 20.20
C GLY A 78 -10.26 15.77 21.61
N ARG A 79 -10.19 14.62 22.27
CA ARG A 79 -10.68 14.46 23.65
C ARG A 79 -9.93 15.33 24.65
N GLU A 80 -8.61 15.43 24.53
CA GLU A 80 -7.78 16.26 25.41
C GLU A 80 -8.02 17.77 25.17
N GLU A 81 -8.20 18.18 23.91
CA GLU A 81 -8.55 19.56 23.55
C GLU A 81 -9.94 19.94 24.08
N GLU A 82 -10.94 19.09 23.85
CA GLU A 82 -12.31 19.28 24.35
C GLU A 82 -12.33 19.35 25.89
N LYS A 83 -11.60 18.46 26.56
CA LYS A 83 -11.47 18.46 28.03
C LYS A 83 -10.89 19.77 28.55
N ARG A 84 -9.84 20.31 27.92
CA ARG A 84 -9.26 21.61 28.28
C ARG A 84 -10.18 22.78 27.94
N GLU A 85 -10.91 22.72 26.83
CA GLU A 85 -11.88 23.75 26.47
C GLU A 85 -13.05 23.81 27.45
N ASN A 86 -13.60 22.66 27.81
CA ASN A 86 -14.64 22.56 28.83
C ASN A 86 -14.17 23.11 30.18
N ALA A 87 -12.95 22.78 30.60
CA ALA A 87 -12.37 23.33 31.83
C ALA A 87 -12.24 24.87 31.79
N ARG A 88 -11.75 25.43 30.67
CA ARG A 88 -11.67 26.89 30.46
C ARG A 88 -13.04 27.54 30.54
N ASN A 89 -14.05 26.95 29.91
CA ASN A 89 -15.40 27.49 29.88
C ASN A 89 -16.06 27.45 31.26
N LEU A 90 -15.92 26.34 32.00
CA LEU A 90 -16.41 26.22 33.37
C LEU A 90 -15.73 27.21 34.32
N LYS A 91 -14.41 27.40 34.17
CA LYS A 91 -13.65 28.38 34.96
C LYS A 91 -14.16 29.81 34.70
N LYS A 92 -14.40 30.18 33.44
CA LYS A 92 -14.99 31.48 33.06
C LYS A 92 -16.39 31.68 33.64
N LEU A 93 -17.16 30.61 33.81
CA LEU A 93 -18.49 30.64 34.45
C LEU A 93 -18.42 30.70 35.99
N GLY A 94 -17.23 30.73 36.59
CA GLY A 94 -17.05 30.84 38.04
C GLY A 94 -17.26 29.53 38.79
N VAL A 95 -17.25 28.39 38.09
CA VAL A 95 -17.33 27.07 38.73
C VAL A 95 -16.07 26.82 39.56
N ALA A 96 -16.22 26.26 40.77
CA ALA A 96 -15.11 25.98 41.65
C ALA A 96 -14.12 24.98 41.02
N VAL A 97 -12.81 25.25 41.16
CA VAL A 97 -11.71 24.43 40.59
C VAL A 97 -11.84 22.96 40.96
N ASP A 98 -12.27 22.66 42.19
CA ASP A 98 -12.48 21.29 42.67
C ASP A 98 -13.54 20.55 41.87
N ILE A 99 -14.62 21.24 41.49
CA ILE A 99 -15.70 20.67 40.68
C ILE A 99 -15.25 20.50 39.23
N ILE A 100 -14.50 21.47 38.68
CA ILE A 100 -13.94 21.37 37.33
C ILE A 100 -12.97 20.18 37.24
N SER A 101 -12.12 20.00 38.25
CA SER A 101 -11.17 18.89 38.34
C SER A 101 -11.89 17.55 38.36
N GLN A 102 -12.96 17.41 39.14
CA GLN A 102 -13.78 16.20 39.15
C GLN A 102 -14.50 15.94 37.82
N ALA A 103 -15.04 16.99 37.19
CA ALA A 103 -15.83 16.86 35.96
C ALA A 103 -14.97 16.57 34.72
N THR A 104 -13.79 17.17 34.64
CA THR A 104 -12.90 17.05 33.46
C THR A 104 -11.82 16.01 33.67
N GLY A 105 -11.45 15.70 34.91
CA GLY A 105 -10.31 14.84 35.24
C GLY A 105 -8.95 15.51 34.99
N LEU A 106 -8.90 16.84 34.91
CA LEU A 106 -7.65 17.62 34.94
C LEU A 106 -7.22 17.85 36.39
N SER A 107 -5.91 17.99 36.61
CA SER A 107 -5.39 18.39 37.91
C SER A 107 -5.78 19.83 38.24
N LYS A 108 -5.82 20.17 39.53
CA LYS A 108 -6.09 21.55 39.95
C LYS A 108 -5.02 22.50 39.39
N GLU A 109 -3.75 22.09 39.36
CA GLU A 109 -2.67 22.90 38.79
C GLU A 109 -2.86 23.12 37.27
N GLU A 110 -3.33 22.11 36.53
CA GLU A 110 -3.64 22.25 35.11
C GLU A 110 -4.77 23.27 34.90
N ILE A 111 -5.84 23.19 35.69
CA ILE A 111 -6.99 24.10 35.61
C ILE A 111 -6.60 25.53 36.01
N GLU A 112 -5.73 25.70 37.01
CA GLU A 112 -5.24 27.01 37.42
C GLU A 112 -4.43 27.70 36.30
N LYS A 113 -3.70 26.93 35.50
CA LYS A 113 -2.90 27.40 34.36
C LYS A 113 -3.70 27.67 33.08
N LEU A 114 -4.95 27.19 32.98
CA LEU A 114 -5.87 27.42 31.85
C LEU A 114 -6.55 28.79 31.91
#